data_AF-A0A392PZQ9-F1
#
_entry.id   AF-A0A392PZQ9-F1
#
_cell.length_a   1.000
_cell.length_b   1.000
_cell.length_c   1.000
_cell.angle_alpha   90.00
_cell.angle_beta   90.00
_cell.angle_gamma   90.00
#
_symmetry.space_group_name_H-M   'P 1'
#
loop_
_entity.id
_entity.type
_entity.pdbx_description
1 polymer ?
#
loop_
_entity_poly.entity_id
_entity_poly.type
_entity_poly.pdbx_seq_one_letter_code
_entity_poly.pdbx_strand_id
1 'polypeptide(L)'
;MKKYNGGQELIRTGATKSVSTFLSLQSMLKLRTRLKHMFHSPEYASNTSYANKSQSLSCIAIAEDNDFWGTVEECVAISEPFLKVLREVSEGKPTVGSIYELMTRAKESIRTYYIMDENKCKTFLDIVDKKWRDQLHSPLHAAAAFLNPNMRRDITNQIYTFTKAHGMFGCSLAKEARNTVAP
;
A
#
# COMPACT_ATOMS: atom_id res chain seq x y z
N MET A 1 -0.09 29.14 -6.35
CA MET A 1 0.08 27.67 -6.38
C MET A 1 1.49 27.20 -6.77
N LYS A 2 2.01 27.50 -7.98
CA LYS A 2 3.35 27.03 -8.43
C LYS A 2 4.54 27.46 -7.54
N LYS A 3 4.43 28.60 -6.84
CA LYS A 3 5.43 29.05 -5.84
C LYS A 3 5.52 28.12 -4.63
N TYR A 4 4.39 27.51 -4.22
CA TYR A 4 4.28 26.75 -2.97
C TYR A 4 4.42 25.23 -3.18
N ASN A 5 4.21 24.73 -4.40
CA ASN A 5 4.33 23.30 -4.68
C ASN A 5 5.79 22.82 -4.87
N GLY A 6 6.77 23.73 -4.91
CA GLY A 6 8.18 23.40 -5.08
C GLY A 6 8.47 22.60 -6.35
N GLY A 7 7.72 22.84 -7.43
CA GLY A 7 7.85 22.12 -8.70
C GLY A 7 7.14 20.77 -8.74
N GLN A 8 6.50 20.33 -7.65
CA GLN A 8 5.72 19.09 -7.62
C GLN A 8 4.29 19.32 -8.09
N GLU A 9 3.77 18.41 -8.90
CA GLU A 9 2.39 18.47 -9.39
C GLU A 9 1.41 17.93 -8.34
N LEU A 10 0.39 18.73 -8.01
CA LEU A 10 -0.65 18.31 -7.08
C LEU A 10 -1.50 17.16 -7.63
N ILE A 11 -1.83 17.24 -8.92
CA ILE A 11 -2.58 16.21 -9.63
C ILE A 11 -1.58 15.38 -10.43
N ARG A 12 -1.62 14.07 -10.22
CA ARG A 12 -0.69 13.11 -10.84
C ARG A 12 -1.48 12.19 -11.75
N THR A 13 -1.05 12.08 -13.00
CA THR A 13 -1.67 11.18 -13.99
C THR A 13 -1.01 9.81 -13.95
N GLY A 14 -1.82 8.76 -13.91
CA GLY A 14 -1.42 7.37 -14.05
C GLY A 14 -2.11 6.68 -15.24
N ALA A 15 -1.79 5.41 -15.45
CA ALA A 15 -2.31 4.62 -16.57
C ALA A 15 -3.85 4.46 -16.53
N THR A 16 -4.45 4.51 -15.35
CA THR A 16 -5.91 4.45 -15.17
C THR A 16 -6.40 5.61 -14.31
N LYS A 17 -7.68 5.94 -14.44
CA LYS A 17 -8.33 6.98 -13.61
C LYS A 17 -8.14 6.70 -12.12
N SER A 18 -8.30 5.45 -11.68
CA SER A 18 -8.11 5.06 -10.28
C SER A 18 -6.67 5.27 -9.80
N VAL A 19 -5.68 4.91 -10.62
CA VAL A 19 -4.26 5.16 -10.30
C VAL A 19 -4.00 6.66 -10.18
N SER A 20 -4.52 7.46 -11.11
CA SER A 20 -4.40 8.93 -11.05
C SER A 20 -4.98 9.50 -9.74
N THR A 21 -6.14 9.00 -9.28
CA THR A 21 -6.75 9.44 -8.01
C THR A 21 -5.82 9.18 -6.83
N PHE A 22 -5.32 7.95 -6.66
CA PHE A 22 -4.46 7.62 -5.53
C PHE A 22 -3.09 8.30 -5.61
N LEU A 23 -2.51 8.45 -6.81
CA LEU A 23 -1.26 9.22 -6.98
C LEU A 23 -1.47 10.71 -6.64
N SER A 24 -2.64 11.27 -6.95
CA SER A 24 -2.98 12.64 -6.59
C SER A 24 -3.16 12.79 -5.08
N LEU A 25 -3.83 11.83 -4.41
CA LEU A 25 -3.90 11.80 -2.94
C LEU A 25 -2.51 11.73 -2.29
N GLN A 26 -1.61 10.89 -2.81
CA GLN A 26 -0.21 10.83 -2.36
C GLN A 26 0.51 12.17 -2.52
N SER A 27 0.29 12.87 -3.63
CA SER A 27 0.90 14.19 -3.86
C SER A 27 0.30 15.26 -2.95
N MET A 28 -1.02 15.28 -2.80
CA MET A 28 -1.73 16.17 -1.88
C MET A 28 -1.21 16.02 -0.45
N LEU A 29 -1.05 14.78 0.02
CA LEU A 29 -0.54 14.50 1.36
C LEU A 29 0.89 14.99 1.54
N LYS A 30 1.78 14.72 0.57
CA LYS A 30 3.17 15.23 0.58
C LYS A 30 3.24 16.76 0.61
N LEU A 31 2.28 17.42 -0.04
CA LEU A 31 2.19 18.86 -0.13
C LEU A 31 1.35 19.49 0.98
N ARG A 32 0.80 18.71 1.93
CA ARG A 32 -0.13 19.19 2.99
C ARG A 32 0.36 20.46 3.69
N THR A 33 1.58 20.45 4.22
CA THR A 33 2.15 21.60 4.93
C THR A 33 2.32 22.82 4.04
N ARG A 34 2.73 22.62 2.80
CA ARG A 34 2.89 23.67 1.78
C ARG A 34 1.55 24.27 1.35
N LEU A 35 0.52 23.43 1.22
CA LEU A 35 -0.84 23.86 0.93
C LEU A 35 -1.42 24.67 2.09
N LYS A 36 -1.27 24.20 3.33
CA LYS A 36 -1.64 24.98 4.53
C LYS A 36 -0.96 26.34 4.55
N HIS A 37 0.36 26.38 4.35
CA HIS A 37 1.10 27.64 4.30
C HIS A 37 0.65 28.56 3.16
N MET A 38 0.33 28.00 1.99
CA MET A 38 -0.21 28.78 0.87
C MET A 38 -1.52 29.48 1.25
N PHE A 39 -2.44 28.77 1.92
CA PHE A 39 -3.74 29.33 2.32
C PHE A 39 -3.63 30.43 3.39
N HIS A 40 -2.59 30.37 4.23
CA HIS A 40 -2.32 31.38 5.26
C HIS A 40 -1.41 32.53 4.79
N SER A 41 -0.98 32.52 3.54
CA SER A 41 -0.02 33.51 3.06
C SER A 41 -0.69 34.87 2.82
N PRO A 42 0.00 35.99 3.10
CA PRO A 42 -0.55 37.32 2.85
C PRO A 42 -0.86 37.54 1.36
N GLU A 43 -0.14 36.89 0.45
CA GLU A 43 -0.42 36.93 -0.98
C GLU A 43 -1.71 36.22 -1.36
N TYR A 44 -2.11 35.19 -0.60
CA TYR A 44 -3.40 34.53 -0.79
C TYR A 44 -4.54 35.39 -0.22
N ALA A 45 -4.37 35.93 0.98
CA ALA A 45 -5.37 36.76 1.66
C ALA A 45 -5.67 38.09 0.94
N SER A 46 -4.65 38.72 0.35
CA SER A 46 -4.79 39.97 -0.41
C SER A 46 -5.38 39.80 -1.81
N ASN A 47 -5.51 38.56 -2.30
CA ASN A 47 -5.97 38.30 -3.66
C ASN A 47 -7.49 38.11 -3.73
N THR A 48 -8.20 39.21 -4.01
CA THR A 48 -9.66 39.28 -4.09
C THR A 48 -10.29 38.38 -5.16
N SER A 49 -9.51 37.92 -6.16
CA SER A 49 -9.97 36.99 -7.20
C SER A 49 -10.28 35.58 -6.67
N TYR A 50 -9.70 35.21 -5.52
CA TYR A 50 -9.82 33.88 -4.93
C TYR A 50 -10.26 33.93 -3.46
N ALA A 51 -9.75 34.86 -2.66
CA ALA A 51 -9.96 34.91 -1.21
C ALA A 51 -11.43 34.99 -0.78
N ASN A 52 -12.28 35.69 -1.54
CA ASN A 52 -13.70 35.92 -1.20
C ASN A 52 -14.68 34.92 -1.82
N LYS A 53 -14.20 33.84 -2.44
CA LYS A 53 -15.07 32.80 -3.01
C LYS A 53 -15.40 31.75 -1.96
N SER A 54 -16.66 31.29 -1.93
CA SER A 54 -17.10 30.16 -1.09
C SER A 54 -16.20 28.93 -1.24
N GLN A 55 -15.75 28.67 -2.47
CA GLN A 55 -14.81 27.59 -2.79
C GLN A 55 -13.47 27.72 -2.05
N SER A 56 -12.94 28.93 -1.89
CA SER A 56 -11.70 29.18 -1.15
C SER A 56 -11.87 28.84 0.33
N LEU A 57 -12.98 29.26 0.93
CA LEU A 57 -13.31 28.93 2.32
C LEU A 57 -13.43 27.42 2.53
N SER A 58 -14.09 26.70 1.61
CA SER A 58 -14.16 25.23 1.67
C SER A 58 -12.78 24.58 1.55
N CYS A 59 -11.90 25.08 0.66
CA CYS A 59 -10.55 24.55 0.54
C CYS A 59 -9.72 24.78 1.81
N ILE A 60 -9.85 25.94 2.46
CA ILE A 60 -9.18 26.22 3.74
C ILE A 60 -9.71 25.29 4.83
N ALA A 61 -11.03 25.12 4.92
CA ALA A 61 -11.64 24.21 5.89
C ALA A 61 -11.12 22.78 5.73
N ILE A 62 -11.09 22.24 4.50
CA ILE A 62 -10.53 20.92 4.20
C ILE A 62 -9.02 20.88 4.52
N ALA A 63 -8.28 21.94 4.20
CA ALA A 63 -6.85 22.00 4.48
C ALA A 63 -6.58 21.90 5.99
N GLU A 64 -7.44 22.46 6.84
CA GLU A 64 -7.30 22.42 8.30
C GLU A 64 -7.95 21.19 8.97
N ASP A 65 -8.83 20.48 8.28
CA ASP A 65 -9.53 19.30 8.79
C ASP A 65 -8.58 18.11 9.01
N ASN A 66 -8.30 17.79 10.28
CA ASN A 66 -7.42 16.69 10.63
C ASN A 66 -8.02 15.31 10.34
N ASP A 67 -9.34 15.15 10.42
CA ASP A 67 -10.01 13.88 10.16
C ASP A 67 -9.98 13.54 8.66
N PHE A 68 -10.17 14.57 7.82
CA PHE A 68 -9.95 14.46 6.39
C PHE A 68 -8.53 13.97 6.09
N TRP A 69 -7.50 14.60 6.68
CA TRP A 69 -6.12 14.19 6.43
C TRP A 69 -5.78 12.82 7.00
N GLY A 70 -6.33 12.44 8.16
CA GLY A 70 -6.20 11.09 8.69
C GLY A 70 -6.77 10.05 7.73
N THR A 71 -7.92 10.34 7.13
CA THR A 71 -8.52 9.49 6.08
C THR A 71 -7.65 9.42 4.83
N VAL A 72 -7.06 10.55 4.40
CA VAL A 72 -6.13 10.58 3.25
C VAL A 72 -4.86 9.76 3.54
N GLU A 73 -4.30 9.87 4.74
CA GLU A 73 -3.14 9.08 5.18
C GLU A 73 -3.43 7.58 5.15
N GLU A 74 -4.58 7.16 5.68
CA GLU A 74 -5.05 5.77 5.62
C GLU A 74 -5.24 5.30 4.17
N CYS A 75 -5.92 6.08 3.32
CA CYS A 75 -6.08 5.76 1.90
C CYS A 75 -4.74 5.60 1.18
N VAL A 76 -3.78 6.48 1.45
CA VAL A 76 -2.45 6.45 0.85
C VAL A 76 -1.69 5.20 1.29
N ALA A 77 -1.69 4.89 2.60
CA ALA A 77 -0.97 3.74 3.13
C ALA A 77 -1.47 2.40 2.58
N ILE A 78 -2.79 2.24 2.45
CA ILE A 78 -3.40 1.01 1.91
C ILE A 78 -3.23 0.90 0.40
N SER A 79 -3.32 2.02 -0.34
CA SER A 79 -3.24 2.00 -1.80
C SER A 79 -1.80 1.91 -2.32
N GLU A 80 -0.81 2.44 -1.59
CA GLU A 80 0.59 2.43 -1.98
C GLU A 80 1.13 1.05 -2.41
N PRO A 81 0.96 -0.05 -1.64
CA PRO A 81 1.44 -1.36 -2.06
C PRO A 81 0.85 -1.80 -3.40
N PHE A 82 -0.44 -1.55 -3.65
CA PHE A 82 -1.06 -1.91 -4.93
C PHE A 82 -0.58 -1.03 -6.09
N LEU A 83 -0.34 0.26 -5.84
CA LEU A 83 0.27 1.13 -6.85
C LEU A 83 1.68 0.63 -7.25
N LYS A 84 2.43 0.05 -6.31
CA LYS A 84 3.72 -0.61 -6.60
C LYS A 84 3.51 -1.87 -7.45
N VAL A 85 2.57 -2.74 -7.09
CA VAL A 85 2.24 -3.93 -7.91
C VAL A 85 1.86 -3.54 -9.34
N LEU A 86 0.96 -2.57 -9.50
CA LEU A 86 0.51 -2.10 -10.81
C LEU A 86 1.66 -1.52 -11.64
N ARG A 87 2.58 -0.80 -11.00
CA ARG A 87 3.78 -0.27 -11.67
C ARG A 87 4.65 -1.40 -12.21
N GLU A 88 5.01 -2.38 -11.39
CA GLU A 88 5.85 -3.51 -11.80
C GLU A 88 5.24 -4.24 -13.01
N VAL A 89 3.94 -4.50 -12.98
CA VAL A 89 3.24 -5.21 -14.06
C VAL A 89 3.13 -4.37 -15.34
N SER A 90 3.08 -3.04 -15.22
CA SER A 90 2.91 -2.14 -16.38
C SER A 90 4.23 -1.82 -17.11
N GLU A 91 5.39 -2.05 -16.49
CA GLU A 91 6.71 -1.68 -17.04
C GLU A 91 7.20 -2.60 -18.19
N GLY A 92 6.35 -3.48 -18.72
CA GLY A 92 6.69 -4.38 -19.84
C GLY A 92 7.65 -5.52 -19.48
N LYS A 93 7.99 -5.67 -18.19
CA LYS A 93 8.80 -6.77 -17.67
C LYS A 93 7.97 -8.06 -17.57
N PRO A 94 8.59 -9.25 -17.70
CA PRO A 94 7.90 -10.53 -17.50
C PRO A 94 7.56 -10.74 -16.01
N THR A 95 6.43 -10.18 -15.58
CA THR A 95 5.99 -10.15 -14.17
C THR A 95 4.97 -11.21 -13.81
N VAL A 96 4.49 -11.99 -14.79
CA VAL A 96 3.53 -13.09 -14.59
C VAL A 96 4.04 -14.08 -13.53
N GLY A 97 5.35 -14.33 -13.48
CA GLY A 97 5.99 -15.19 -12.48
C GLY A 97 6.22 -14.54 -11.11
N SER A 98 6.01 -13.23 -10.94
CA SER A 98 6.24 -12.52 -9.67
C SER A 98 4.94 -11.97 -9.06
N ILE A 99 3.81 -12.06 -9.76
CA ILE A 99 2.55 -11.45 -9.34
C ILE A 99 2.06 -11.97 -7.98
N TYR A 100 2.28 -13.25 -7.66
CA TYR A 100 1.94 -13.82 -6.35
C TYR A 100 2.77 -13.21 -5.23
N GLU A 101 4.08 -13.09 -5.42
CA GLU A 101 4.98 -12.48 -4.44
C GLU A 101 4.62 -11.00 -4.21
N LEU A 102 4.40 -10.25 -5.29
CA LEU A 102 3.97 -8.85 -5.24
C LEU A 102 2.66 -8.68 -4.46
N MET A 103 1.69 -9.58 -4.69
CA MET A 103 0.42 -9.56 -3.98
C MET A 103 0.57 -9.95 -2.51
N THR A 104 1.44 -10.92 -2.19
CA THR A 104 1.76 -11.28 -0.80
C THR A 104 2.35 -10.09 -0.04
N ARG A 105 3.35 -9.42 -0.62
CA ARG A 105 3.96 -8.21 -0.05
C ARG A 105 2.96 -7.07 0.13
N ALA A 106 2.00 -6.93 -0.79
CA ALA A 106 0.94 -5.96 -0.66
C ALA A 106 0.02 -6.24 0.53
N LYS A 107 -0.37 -7.51 0.73
CA LYS A 107 -1.17 -7.94 1.89
C LYS A 107 -0.40 -7.78 3.20
N GLU A 108 0.90 -8.09 3.22
CA GLU A 108 1.75 -7.85 4.39
C GLU A 108 1.81 -6.37 4.76
N SER A 109 1.92 -5.48 3.77
CA SER A 109 1.89 -4.03 4.02
C SER A 109 0.58 -3.58 4.70
N ILE A 110 -0.56 -4.15 4.29
CA ILE A 110 -1.86 -3.91 4.95
C ILE A 110 -1.85 -4.43 6.39
N ARG A 111 -1.34 -5.65 6.62
CA ARG A 111 -1.24 -6.23 7.96
C ARG A 111 -0.38 -5.38 8.89
N THR A 112 0.75 -4.88 8.39
CA THR A 112 1.62 -3.99 9.16
C THR A 112 0.92 -2.68 9.49
N TYR A 113 0.20 -2.10 8.53
CA TYR A 113 -0.53 -0.84 8.77
C TYR A 113 -1.64 -1.01 9.82
N TYR A 114 -2.40 -2.10 9.74
CA TYR A 114 -3.49 -2.42 10.67
C TYR A 114 -3.10 -3.40 11.78
N ILE A 115 -1.84 -3.39 12.21
CA ILE A 115 -1.34 -4.34 13.22
C ILE A 115 -2.11 -4.23 14.54
N MET A 116 -2.63 -3.04 14.86
CA MET A 116 -3.43 -2.76 16.07
C MET A 116 -4.95 -2.75 15.82
N ASP A 117 -5.42 -2.97 14.59
CA ASP A 117 -6.85 -2.99 14.24
C ASP A 117 -7.16 -4.24 13.41
N GLU A 118 -7.34 -5.36 14.10
CA GLU A 118 -7.58 -6.66 13.47
C GLU A 118 -8.87 -6.67 12.62
N ASN A 119 -9.90 -5.92 13.03
CA ASN A 119 -11.16 -5.84 12.32
C ASN A 119 -10.99 -5.16 10.96
N LYS A 120 -10.31 -4.00 10.91
CA LYS A 120 -9.99 -3.35 9.64
C LYS A 120 -9.04 -4.19 8.81
N CYS A 121 -8.00 -4.75 9.43
CA CYS A 121 -7.05 -5.63 8.76
C CYS A 121 -7.77 -6.76 8.01
N LYS A 122 -8.64 -7.50 8.71
CA LYS A 122 -9.45 -8.57 8.14
C LYS A 122 -10.34 -8.06 7.01
N THR A 123 -11.08 -6.98 7.24
CA THR A 123 -12.00 -6.39 6.25
C THR A 123 -11.29 -6.06 4.94
N PHE A 124 -10.14 -5.39 5.00
CA PHE A 124 -9.38 -5.02 3.81
C PHE A 124 -8.75 -6.24 3.13
N LEU A 125 -8.20 -7.19 3.90
CA LEU A 125 -7.67 -8.43 3.33
C LEU A 125 -8.75 -9.26 2.63
N ASP A 126 -9.95 -9.35 3.19
CA ASP A 126 -11.09 -10.05 2.58
C ASP A 126 -11.49 -9.41 1.24
N ILE A 127 -11.50 -8.08 1.15
CA ILE A 127 -11.74 -7.35 -0.11
C ILE A 127 -10.66 -7.70 -1.14
N VAL A 128 -9.39 -7.66 -0.74
CA VAL A 128 -8.25 -7.96 -1.62
C VAL A 128 -8.29 -9.40 -2.09
N ASP A 129 -8.55 -10.34 -1.18
CA ASP A 129 -8.63 -11.78 -1.49
C ASP A 129 -9.78 -12.08 -2.43
N LYS A 130 -10.95 -11.47 -2.21
CA LYS A 130 -12.08 -11.59 -3.13
C LYS A 130 -11.72 -11.10 -4.52
N LYS A 131 -11.18 -9.88 -4.64
CA LYS A 131 -10.79 -9.30 -5.94
C LYS A 131 -9.68 -10.10 -6.62
N TRP A 132 -8.72 -10.60 -5.84
CA TRP A 132 -7.66 -11.45 -6.34
C TRP A 132 -8.20 -12.74 -6.94
N ARG A 133 -9.06 -13.46 -6.21
CA ARG A 133 -9.70 -14.70 -6.70
C ARG A 133 -10.52 -14.48 -7.96
N ASP A 134 -11.29 -13.40 -8.00
CA ASP A 134 -12.24 -13.14 -9.07
C ASP A 134 -11.56 -12.69 -10.38
N GLN A 135 -10.40 -12.01 -10.31
CA GLN A 135 -9.82 -11.33 -11.48
C GLN A 135 -8.40 -11.76 -11.87
N LEU A 136 -7.56 -12.11 -10.89
CA LEU A 136 -6.12 -12.28 -11.11
C LEU A 136 -5.64 -13.69 -10.80
N HIS A 137 -6.36 -14.45 -9.99
CA HIS A 137 -6.03 -15.83 -9.72
C HIS A 137 -6.36 -16.69 -10.95
N SER A 138 -5.33 -17.23 -11.61
CA SER A 138 -5.48 -18.16 -12.71
C SER A 138 -4.43 -19.27 -12.65
N PRO A 139 -4.71 -20.47 -13.20
CA PRO A 139 -3.71 -21.53 -13.32
C PRO A 139 -2.43 -21.08 -14.03
N LEU A 140 -2.53 -20.15 -14.99
CA LEU A 140 -1.39 -19.59 -15.70
C LEU A 140 -0.49 -18.77 -14.76
N HIS A 141 -1.07 -17.88 -13.96
CA HIS A 141 -0.30 -17.09 -12.99
C HIS A 141 0.34 -17.98 -11.92
N ALA A 142 -0.37 -19.01 -11.45
CA ALA A 142 0.15 -19.97 -10.49
C ALA A 142 1.34 -20.77 -11.06
N ALA A 143 1.20 -21.29 -12.28
CA ALA A 143 2.26 -22.02 -12.96
C ALA A 143 3.49 -21.14 -13.22
N ALA A 144 3.29 -19.90 -13.67
CA ALA A 144 4.38 -18.96 -13.88
C ALA A 144 5.13 -18.64 -12.58
N ALA A 145 4.41 -18.44 -11.47
CA ALA A 145 5.02 -18.22 -10.16
C ALA A 145 5.84 -19.43 -9.69
N PHE A 146 5.30 -20.64 -9.86
CA PHE A 146 6.01 -21.89 -9.53
C PHE A 146 7.28 -22.09 -10.37
N LEU A 147 7.25 -21.70 -11.64
CA LEU A 147 8.39 -21.83 -12.55
C LEU A 147 9.41 -20.69 -12.41
N ASN A 148 9.10 -19.62 -11.68
CA ASN A 148 10.02 -18.50 -11.49
C ASN A 148 11.26 -18.93 -10.69
N PRO A 149 12.48 -18.90 -11.28
CA PRO A 149 13.71 -19.33 -10.59
C PRO A 149 14.03 -18.51 -9.35
N ASN A 150 13.64 -17.23 -9.34
CA ASN A 150 13.83 -16.34 -8.20
C ASN A 150 13.00 -16.80 -7.00
N MET A 151 11.77 -17.29 -7.25
CA MET A 151 10.90 -17.86 -6.21
C MET A 151 11.25 -19.30 -5.85
N ARG A 152 11.81 -20.07 -6.79
CA ARG A 152 12.21 -21.48 -6.58
C ARG A 152 13.27 -21.63 -5.50
N ARG A 153 14.17 -20.65 -5.33
CA ARG A 153 15.18 -20.68 -4.24
C ARG A 153 14.52 -20.60 -2.86
N ASP A 154 13.48 -19.77 -2.72
CA ASP A 154 12.73 -19.66 -1.47
C ASP A 154 11.92 -20.92 -1.19
N ILE A 155 11.26 -21.51 -2.19
CA ILE A 155 10.56 -22.80 -2.02
C ILE A 155 11.53 -23.91 -1.62
N THR A 156 12.71 -23.95 -2.25
CA THR A 156 13.75 -24.96 -1.93
C THR A 156 14.23 -24.79 -0.49
N ASN A 157 14.45 -23.56 -0.05
CA ASN A 157 14.83 -23.26 1.34
C ASN A 157 13.70 -23.58 2.34
N GLN A 158 12.44 -23.32 1.97
CA GLN A 158 11.28 -23.65 2.80
C GLN A 158 11.05 -25.15 2.90
N ILE A 159 11.17 -25.89 1.79
CA ILE A 159 11.12 -27.36 1.78
C ILE A 159 12.28 -27.91 2.60
N TYR A 160 13.50 -27.42 2.39
CA TYR A 160 14.67 -27.85 3.18
C TYR A 160 14.47 -27.59 4.68
N THR A 161 13.97 -26.41 5.06
CA THR A 161 13.65 -26.07 6.45
C THR A 161 12.53 -26.95 7.01
N PHE A 162 11.47 -27.19 6.23
CA PHE A 162 10.35 -28.05 6.62
C PHE A 162 10.79 -29.51 6.77
N THR A 163 11.54 -30.07 5.82
CA THR A 163 12.09 -31.43 5.87
C THR A 163 13.03 -31.59 7.07
N LYS A 164 13.89 -30.59 7.34
CA LYS A 164 14.74 -30.57 8.53
C LYS A 164 13.91 -30.51 9.81
N ALA A 165 12.85 -29.71 9.86
CA ALA A 165 11.93 -29.63 10.99
C ALA A 165 11.10 -30.91 11.18
N HIS A 166 10.74 -31.61 10.10
CA HIS A 166 10.07 -32.90 10.14
C HIS A 166 10.99 -33.98 10.73
N GLY A 167 12.29 -33.94 10.41
CA GLY A 167 13.31 -34.76 11.09
C GLY A 167 13.50 -34.42 12.57
N MET A 168 13.05 -33.24 13.02
CA MET A 168 13.03 -32.85 14.45
C MET A 168 11.69 -33.11 15.13
N PHE A 169 10.62 -33.38 14.37
CA PHE A 169 9.30 -33.76 14.89
C PHE A 169 9.40 -35.16 15.52
N GLY A 170 9.55 -35.20 16.85
CA GLY A 170 9.71 -36.44 17.59
C GLY A 170 11.05 -36.59 18.31
N CYS A 171 12.02 -35.71 18.04
CA CYS A 171 13.33 -35.71 18.68
C CYS A 171 13.19 -35.40 20.19
N SER A 172 13.92 -36.13 21.04
CA SER A 172 13.82 -36.03 22.51
C SER A 172 14.04 -34.59 23.01
N LEU A 173 15.03 -33.89 22.46
CA LEU A 173 15.31 -32.47 22.75
C LEU A 173 14.12 -31.54 22.47
N ALA A 174 13.38 -31.76 21.37
CA ALA A 174 12.22 -30.95 21.00
C ALA A 174 10.97 -31.29 21.85
N LYS A 175 10.89 -32.52 22.39
CA LYS A 175 9.87 -32.93 23.36
C LYS A 175 10.15 -32.36 24.76
N GLU A 176 11.41 -32.35 25.18
CA GLU A 176 11.83 -31.79 26.48
C GLU A 176 11.65 -30.27 26.53
N ALA A 177 11.98 -29.55 25.46
CA ALA A 177 11.77 -28.09 25.38
C ALA A 177 10.30 -27.66 25.47
N ARG A 178 9.36 -28.57 25.14
CA ARG A 178 7.91 -28.32 25.22
C ARG A 178 7.38 -28.34 26.66
N ASN A 179 8.12 -28.98 27.58
CA ASN A 179 7.75 -29.09 28.99
C ASN A 179 8.44 -28.04 29.88
N THR A 180 9.38 -27.27 29.34
CA THR A 180 10.16 -26.28 30.09
C THR A 180 9.78 -24.83 29.79
N VAL A 181 8.98 -24.59 28.75
CA VAL A 181 8.48 -23.26 28.40
C VAL A 181 6.96 -23.26 28.58
N ALA A 182 6.50 -22.52 29.60
CA ALA A 182 5.07 -22.30 29.84
C ALA A 182 4.43 -21.54 28.66
N PRO A 183 3.12 -21.75 28.40
CA PRO A 183 2.43 -21.18 27.24
C PRO A 183 2.47 -19.65 27.19
#